data_AF-A0AAX4AJF0-F1
#
_entry.id   AF-A0AAX4AJF0-F1
#
_cell.length_a   1.000
_cell.length_b   1.000
_cell.length_c   1.000
_cell.angle_alpha   90.00
_cell.angle_beta   90.00
_cell.angle_gamma   90.00
#
_symmetry.space_group_name_H-M   'P 1'
#
loop_
_entity.id
_entity.type
_entity.pdbx_description
1 polymer ?
#
loop_
_entity_poly.entity_id
_entity_poly.type
_entity_poly.pdbx_seq_one_letter_code
_entity_poly.pdbx_strand_id
1 'polypeptide(L)'
;MTKFELPEKPKKTNTSEDFNNLRKAVDELDKFDYTWKTYANKADRRINAANKYIEELERENQRLVDNAKPQQALPVVPECVAEFITKIKKAHNSLRFAFNSKFNECPAEYWNEAIVWRLNNPDEFARAWLDGYEVEKQQLFYLKNKLTTSYLILDTSTGYFEHWSSTEATGRYKSEFTQLEIDSMQTGSYELVPVEDGE
;
A
#
# COMPACT_ATOMS: atom_id res chain seq x y z
N MET A 1 -53.21 8.88 88.58
CA MET A 1 -51.96 8.75 87.79
C MET A 1 -51.57 7.28 87.76
N THR A 2 -51.82 6.61 86.64
CA THR A 2 -51.43 5.20 86.46
C THR A 2 -49.96 5.17 86.05
N LYS A 3 -49.10 4.56 86.86
CA LYS A 3 -47.67 4.39 86.55
C LYS A 3 -47.54 3.50 85.32
N PHE A 4 -46.90 4.00 84.27
CA PHE A 4 -46.54 3.21 83.09
C PHE A 4 -45.27 2.42 83.42
N GLU A 5 -45.38 1.11 83.61
CA GLU A 5 -44.22 0.24 83.76
C GLU A 5 -43.71 -0.18 82.38
N LEU A 6 -42.41 0.06 82.12
CA LEU A 6 -41.78 -0.43 80.89
C LEU A 6 -41.80 -1.97 80.87
N PRO A 7 -42.12 -2.61 79.74
CA PRO A 7 -42.04 -4.06 79.63
C PRO A 7 -40.60 -4.52 79.90
N GLU A 8 -40.44 -5.55 80.74
CA GLU A 8 -39.14 -6.16 81.00
C GLU A 8 -38.47 -6.54 79.67
N LYS A 9 -37.19 -6.17 79.48
CA LYS A 9 -36.40 -6.64 78.34
C LYS A 9 -36.47 -8.17 78.31
N PRO A 10 -36.73 -8.80 77.15
CA PRO A 10 -36.82 -10.25 77.08
C PRO A 10 -35.54 -10.86 77.64
N LYS A 11 -35.69 -11.69 78.68
CA LYS A 11 -34.58 -12.43 79.28
C LYS A 11 -34.05 -13.36 78.20
N LYS A 12 -32.83 -13.09 77.70
CA LYS A 12 -32.12 -14.00 76.81
C LYS A 12 -31.76 -15.26 77.59
N THR A 13 -32.65 -16.23 77.63
CA THR A 13 -32.30 -17.59 78.04
C THR A 13 -31.64 -18.23 76.83
N ASN A 14 -30.31 -18.31 76.83
CA ASN A 14 -29.57 -19.05 75.81
C ASN A 14 -29.89 -20.54 75.99
N THR A 15 -30.89 -21.04 75.26
CA THR A 15 -31.25 -22.45 75.31
C THR A 15 -30.33 -23.28 74.42
N SER A 16 -30.21 -24.58 74.69
CA SER A 16 -29.46 -25.52 73.83
C SER A 16 -29.94 -25.47 72.37
N GLU A 17 -31.23 -25.21 72.17
CA GLU A 17 -31.85 -25.11 70.86
C GLU A 17 -31.42 -23.83 70.10
N ASP A 18 -31.29 -22.70 70.78
CA ASP A 18 -30.76 -21.45 70.19
C ASP A 18 -29.31 -21.64 69.71
N PHE A 19 -28.48 -22.31 70.50
CA PHE A 19 -27.11 -22.63 70.09
C PHE A 19 -27.05 -23.58 68.90
N ASN A 20 -27.94 -24.59 68.84
CA ASN A 20 -28.04 -25.49 67.69
C ASN A 20 -28.52 -24.78 66.42
N ASN A 21 -29.44 -23.83 66.53
CA ASN A 21 -29.89 -23.03 65.40
C ASN A 21 -28.80 -22.08 64.88
N LEU A 22 -28.05 -21.44 65.78
CA LEU A 22 -26.87 -20.64 65.40
C LEU A 22 -25.79 -21.49 64.72
N ARG A 23 -25.52 -22.71 65.22
CA ARG A 23 -24.59 -23.65 64.60
C ARG A 23 -24.99 -23.96 63.15
N LYS A 24 -26.27 -24.29 62.92
CA LYS A 24 -26.79 -24.57 61.57
C LYS A 24 -26.64 -23.36 60.65
N ALA A 25 -26.94 -22.15 61.14
CA ALA A 25 -26.79 -20.93 60.35
C ALA A 25 -25.33 -20.66 59.95
N VAL A 26 -24.38 -20.92 60.86
CA VAL A 26 -22.94 -20.83 60.56
C VAL A 26 -22.53 -21.88 59.51
N ASP A 27 -22.98 -23.12 59.64
CA ASP A 27 -22.68 -24.19 58.68
C ASP A 27 -23.26 -23.87 57.27
N GLU A 28 -24.42 -23.19 57.20
CA GLU A 28 -25.00 -22.72 55.93
C GLU A 28 -24.22 -21.56 55.31
N LEU A 29 -23.74 -20.62 56.14
CA LEU A 29 -22.87 -19.53 55.68
C LEU A 29 -21.54 -20.05 55.14
N ASP A 30 -20.94 -21.05 55.78
CA ASP A 30 -19.70 -21.68 55.31
C ASP A 30 -19.91 -22.38 53.95
N LYS A 31 -21.03 -23.07 53.76
CA LYS A 31 -21.40 -23.66 52.46
C LYS A 31 -21.61 -22.59 51.39
N PHE A 32 -22.28 -21.49 51.74
CA PHE A 32 -22.48 -20.37 50.83
C PHE A 32 -21.14 -19.76 50.41
N ASP A 33 -20.24 -19.46 51.36
CA ASP A 33 -18.92 -18.90 51.08
C ASP A 33 -18.09 -19.84 50.18
N TYR A 34 -18.11 -21.14 50.45
CA TYR A 34 -17.44 -22.14 49.61
C TYR A 34 -17.97 -22.16 48.17
N THR A 35 -19.30 -22.16 48.00
CA THR A 35 -19.92 -22.15 46.67
C THR A 35 -19.63 -20.86 45.93
N TRP A 36 -19.76 -19.70 46.58
CA TRP A 36 -19.45 -18.39 46.02
C TRP A 36 -18.00 -18.32 45.52
N LYS A 37 -17.04 -18.74 46.34
CA LYS A 37 -15.61 -18.81 45.95
C LYS A 37 -15.41 -19.72 44.73
N THR A 38 -16.11 -20.84 44.67
CA THR A 38 -16.04 -21.77 43.52
C THR A 38 -16.57 -21.12 42.24
N TYR A 39 -17.69 -20.41 42.31
CA TYR A 39 -18.24 -19.69 41.17
C TYR A 39 -17.36 -18.51 40.73
N ALA A 40 -16.84 -17.73 41.67
CA ALA A 40 -15.92 -16.63 41.38
C ALA A 40 -14.67 -17.14 40.65
N ASN A 41 -14.02 -18.18 41.18
CA ASN A 41 -12.87 -18.82 40.54
C ASN A 41 -13.19 -19.34 39.12
N LYS A 42 -14.39 -19.86 38.90
CA LYS A 42 -14.83 -20.32 37.57
C LYS A 42 -15.05 -19.15 36.61
N ALA A 43 -15.60 -18.04 37.10
CA ALA A 43 -15.76 -16.82 36.33
C ALA A 43 -14.40 -16.22 35.94
N ASP A 44 -13.46 -16.12 36.88
CA ASP A 44 -12.12 -15.60 36.63
C ASP A 44 -11.38 -16.42 35.57
N ARG A 45 -11.49 -17.75 35.61
CA ARG A 45 -10.92 -18.61 34.56
C ARG A 45 -11.51 -18.33 33.19
N ARG A 46 -12.82 -18.11 33.11
CA ARG A 46 -13.50 -17.80 31.84
C ARG A 46 -13.10 -16.42 31.32
N ILE A 47 -13.01 -15.43 32.21
CA ILE A 47 -12.54 -14.08 31.88
C ILE A 47 -11.10 -14.13 31.37
N ASN A 48 -10.21 -14.84 32.08
CA ASN A 48 -8.82 -14.98 31.65
C ASN A 48 -8.68 -15.70 30.30
N ALA A 49 -9.49 -16.74 30.06
CA ALA A 49 -9.51 -17.41 28.76
C ALA A 49 -10.02 -16.48 27.63
N ALA A 50 -11.07 -15.70 27.91
CA ALA A 50 -11.60 -14.72 26.95
C ALA A 50 -10.58 -13.61 26.65
N ASN A 51 -9.92 -13.07 27.67
CA ASN A 51 -8.89 -12.04 27.50
C ASN A 51 -7.72 -12.56 26.66
N LYS A 52 -7.26 -13.79 26.92
CA LYS A 52 -6.22 -14.42 26.09
C LYS A 52 -6.64 -14.51 24.62
N TYR A 53 -7.88 -14.89 24.35
CA TYR A 53 -8.40 -14.96 22.99
C TYR A 53 -8.51 -13.58 22.34
N ILE A 54 -8.90 -12.55 23.09
CA ILE A 54 -8.91 -11.16 22.61
C ILE A 54 -7.50 -10.71 22.22
N GLU A 55 -6.49 -10.96 23.06
CA GLU A 55 -5.09 -10.63 22.74
C GLU A 55 -4.55 -11.36 21.49
N GLU A 56 -5.04 -12.58 21.23
CA GLU A 56 -4.70 -13.32 20.00
C GLU A 56 -5.37 -12.67 18.78
N LEU A 57 -6.65 -12.32 18.87
CA LEU A 57 -7.37 -11.62 17.81
C LEU A 57 -6.79 -10.23 17.53
N GLU A 58 -6.38 -9.48 18.55
CA GLU A 58 -5.73 -8.18 18.39
C GLU A 58 -4.40 -8.32 17.64
N ARG A 59 -3.60 -9.34 17.97
CA ARG A 59 -2.36 -9.65 17.26
C ARG A 59 -2.61 -10.03 15.80
N GLU A 60 -3.64 -10.82 15.53
CA GLU A 60 -4.00 -11.22 14.17
C GLU A 60 -4.52 -10.03 13.37
N ASN A 61 -5.40 -9.20 13.94
CA ASN A 61 -5.87 -7.96 13.35
C ASN A 61 -4.71 -7.02 13.03
N GLN A 62 -3.73 -6.87 13.93
CA GLN A 62 -2.55 -6.04 13.68
C GLN A 62 -1.74 -6.56 12.48
N ARG A 63 -1.52 -7.88 12.39
CA ARG A 63 -0.86 -8.50 11.23
C ARG A 63 -1.62 -8.27 9.94
N LEU A 64 -2.95 -8.40 9.97
CA LEU A 64 -3.78 -8.14 8.80
C LEU A 64 -3.70 -6.68 8.38
N VAL A 65 -3.70 -5.74 9.31
CA VAL A 65 -3.53 -4.30 9.03
C VAL A 65 -2.15 -4.01 8.42
N ASP A 66 -1.09 -4.60 8.96
CA ASP A 66 0.27 -4.42 8.43
C ASP A 66 0.41 -5.01 7.02
N ASN A 67 -0.21 -6.17 6.76
CA ASN A 67 -0.25 -6.80 5.44
C ASN A 67 -1.20 -6.10 4.46
N ALA A 68 -2.25 -5.47 4.96
CA ALA A 68 -3.23 -4.73 4.16
C ALA A 68 -2.81 -3.28 3.90
N LYS A 69 -1.62 -2.83 4.37
CA LYS A 69 -1.02 -1.61 3.85
C LYS A 69 -0.97 -1.75 2.33
N PRO A 70 -1.69 -0.90 1.57
CA PRO A 70 -1.73 -1.04 0.14
C PRO A 70 -0.29 -0.98 -0.35
N GLN A 71 0.14 -2.02 -1.08
CA GLN A 71 1.33 -1.90 -1.92
C GLN A 71 1.04 -0.69 -2.81
N GLN A 72 1.64 0.45 -2.46
CA GLN A 72 1.46 1.65 -3.24
C GLN A 72 1.82 1.30 -4.67
N ALA A 73 0.96 1.67 -5.62
CA ALA A 73 1.23 1.46 -7.03
C ALA A 73 2.67 1.88 -7.34
N LEU A 74 3.37 1.04 -8.11
CA LEU A 74 4.72 1.35 -8.53
C LEU A 74 4.69 2.69 -9.28
N PRO A 75 5.67 3.57 -9.06
CA PRO A 75 5.78 4.79 -9.86
C PRO A 75 5.97 4.42 -11.32
N VAL A 76 5.20 5.08 -12.19
CA VAL A 76 5.41 5.03 -13.64
C VAL A 76 6.48 6.05 -13.99
N VAL A 77 7.57 5.60 -14.60
CA VAL A 77 8.71 6.46 -14.97
C VAL A 77 8.95 6.44 -16.48
N PRO A 78 9.41 7.54 -17.08
CA PRO A 78 9.81 7.55 -18.48
C PRO A 78 10.94 6.56 -18.79
N GLU A 79 11.03 6.12 -20.03
CA GLU A 79 12.06 5.17 -20.49
C GLU A 79 13.50 5.67 -20.21
N CYS A 80 13.77 6.97 -20.43
CA CYS A 80 15.07 7.55 -20.13
C CYS A 80 15.46 7.44 -18.65
N VAL A 81 14.47 7.54 -17.74
CA VAL A 81 14.66 7.37 -16.29
C VAL A 81 14.87 5.90 -15.93
N ALA A 82 14.10 4.99 -16.55
CA ALA A 82 14.28 3.55 -16.37
C ALA A 82 15.68 3.08 -16.79
N GLU A 83 16.15 3.56 -17.95
CA GLU A 83 17.51 3.30 -18.42
C GLU A 83 18.57 3.86 -17.46
N PHE A 84 18.39 5.10 -17.01
CA PHE A 84 19.25 5.76 -16.03
C PHE A 84 19.40 4.87 -14.79
N ILE A 85 18.29 4.49 -14.16
CA ILE A 85 18.30 3.71 -12.91
C ILE A 85 19.00 2.36 -13.14
N THR A 86 18.69 1.68 -14.25
CA THR A 86 19.29 0.40 -14.61
C THR A 86 20.80 0.50 -14.76
N LYS A 87 21.30 1.52 -15.47
CA LYS A 87 22.74 1.72 -15.72
C LYS A 87 23.49 2.08 -14.43
N ILE A 88 22.94 2.97 -13.59
CA ILE A 88 23.56 3.31 -12.30
C ILE A 88 23.59 2.09 -11.36
N LYS A 89 22.51 1.32 -11.25
CA LYS A 89 22.47 0.11 -10.42
C LYS A 89 23.45 -0.96 -10.91
N LYS A 90 23.56 -1.17 -12.22
CA LYS A 90 24.56 -2.09 -12.83
C LYS A 90 26.00 -1.65 -12.54
N ALA A 91 26.25 -0.34 -12.44
CA ALA A 91 27.54 0.21 -12.03
C ALA A 91 27.77 0.17 -10.50
N HIS A 92 26.88 -0.46 -9.73
CA HIS A 92 26.93 -0.55 -8.26
C HIS A 92 26.96 0.82 -7.55
N ASN A 93 26.44 1.86 -8.20
CA ASN A 93 26.34 3.18 -7.62
C ASN A 93 25.11 3.30 -6.71
N SER A 94 25.22 4.16 -5.69
CA SER A 94 24.16 4.34 -4.69
C SER A 94 23.07 5.32 -5.16
N LEU A 95 21.92 5.31 -4.47
CA LEU A 95 20.88 6.34 -4.65
C LEU A 95 21.43 7.76 -4.43
N ARG A 96 22.37 7.93 -3.48
CA ARG A 96 23.04 9.21 -3.23
C ARG A 96 23.82 9.68 -4.45
N PHE A 97 24.50 8.77 -5.15
CA PHE A 97 25.17 9.06 -6.40
C PHE A 97 24.17 9.45 -7.49
N ALA A 98 23.08 8.68 -7.63
CA ALA A 98 22.02 8.94 -8.59
C ALA A 98 21.39 10.33 -8.42
N PHE A 99 21.12 10.77 -7.19
CA PHE A 99 20.60 12.11 -6.90
C PHE A 99 21.59 13.23 -7.18
N ASN A 100 22.88 12.97 -6.96
CA ASN A 100 23.94 13.97 -7.13
C ASN A 100 24.47 14.03 -8.56
N SER A 101 24.00 13.17 -9.47
CA SER A 101 24.43 13.15 -10.88
C SER A 101 24.04 14.47 -11.57
N LYS A 102 25.03 15.16 -12.15
CA LYS A 102 24.86 16.47 -12.78
C LYS A 102 24.82 16.40 -14.30
N PHE A 103 24.25 17.45 -14.90
CA PHE A 103 24.38 17.74 -16.32
C PHE A 103 25.87 17.75 -16.70
N ASN A 104 26.21 17.13 -17.83
CA ASN A 104 27.56 17.10 -18.43
C ASN A 104 28.64 16.26 -17.70
N GLU A 105 28.30 15.46 -16.69
CA GLU A 105 29.23 14.45 -16.13
C GLU A 105 29.17 13.10 -16.87
N CYS A 106 28.28 12.96 -17.87
CA CYS A 106 28.13 11.76 -18.68
C CYS A 106 28.06 12.09 -20.19
N PRO A 107 28.68 11.30 -21.08
CA PRO A 107 28.78 11.61 -22.52
C PRO A 107 27.47 11.55 -23.30
N ALA A 108 26.36 11.16 -22.67
CA ALA A 108 25.13 10.79 -23.34
C ALA A 108 24.01 11.78 -23.02
N GLU A 109 23.53 12.49 -24.04
CA GLU A 109 22.48 13.52 -23.95
C GLU A 109 21.19 13.02 -23.29
N TYR A 110 20.87 11.72 -23.44
CA TYR A 110 19.67 11.10 -22.84
C TYR A 110 19.67 11.06 -21.31
N TRP A 111 20.82 11.22 -20.64
CA TRP A 111 20.87 11.32 -19.18
C TRP A 111 20.32 12.66 -18.67
N ASN A 112 20.35 13.71 -19.50
CA ASN A 112 19.88 15.03 -19.10
C ASN A 112 18.36 15.03 -18.89
N GLU A 113 17.61 14.32 -19.72
CA GLU A 113 16.16 14.16 -19.56
C GLU A 113 15.81 13.45 -18.25
N ALA A 114 16.51 12.36 -17.94
CA ALA A 114 16.32 11.64 -16.68
C ALA A 114 16.70 12.51 -15.46
N ILE A 115 17.75 13.33 -15.57
CA ILE A 115 18.16 14.29 -14.54
C ILE A 115 17.08 15.36 -14.32
N VAL A 116 16.55 15.96 -15.40
CA VAL A 116 15.46 16.94 -15.33
C VAL A 116 14.22 16.31 -14.70
N TRP A 117 13.83 15.12 -15.16
CA TRP A 117 12.67 14.42 -14.62
C TRP A 117 12.82 14.15 -13.13
N ARG A 118 13.98 13.64 -12.68
CA ARG A 118 14.28 13.42 -11.26
C ARG A 118 14.18 14.70 -10.44
N LEU A 119 14.67 15.83 -10.95
CA LEU A 119 14.61 17.11 -10.23
C LEU A 119 13.15 17.58 -10.04
N ASN A 120 12.28 17.27 -10.99
CA ASN A 120 10.85 17.60 -10.91
C ASN A 120 10.04 16.57 -10.10
N ASN A 121 10.50 15.31 -10.04
CA ASN A 121 9.82 14.18 -9.40
C ASN A 121 10.76 13.42 -8.43
N PRO A 122 11.30 14.08 -7.39
CA PRO A 122 12.33 13.48 -6.54
C PRO A 122 11.80 12.31 -5.71
N ASP A 123 10.55 12.37 -5.25
CA ASP A 123 9.95 11.33 -4.42
C ASP A 123 9.61 10.09 -5.26
N GLU A 124 9.02 10.27 -6.43
CA GLU A 124 8.76 9.20 -7.40
C GLU A 124 10.06 8.55 -7.88
N PHE A 125 11.12 9.33 -8.11
CA PHE A 125 12.43 8.78 -8.43
C PHE A 125 13.00 7.92 -7.29
N ALA A 126 12.91 8.39 -6.05
CA ALA A 126 13.37 7.63 -4.89
C ALA A 126 12.57 6.33 -4.72
N ARG A 127 11.25 6.38 -4.90
CA ARG A 127 10.39 5.20 -4.91
C ARG A 127 10.72 4.25 -6.05
N ALA A 128 10.93 4.74 -7.27
CA ALA A 128 11.36 3.95 -8.41
C ALA A 128 12.67 3.20 -8.09
N TRP A 129 13.59 3.88 -7.43
CA TRP A 129 14.84 3.27 -7.00
C TRP A 129 14.66 2.18 -5.94
N LEU A 130 13.83 2.40 -4.92
CA LEU A 130 13.71 1.52 -3.75
C LEU A 130 12.69 0.39 -3.94
N ASP A 131 11.50 0.74 -4.41
CA ASP A 131 10.33 -0.14 -4.48
C ASP A 131 10.21 -0.84 -5.85
N GLY A 132 10.91 -0.31 -6.87
CA GLY A 132 10.72 -0.70 -8.28
C GLY A 132 9.83 0.30 -9.03
N TYR A 133 9.65 0.10 -10.33
CA TYR A 133 8.90 1.02 -11.19
C TYR A 133 8.28 0.28 -12.38
N GLU A 134 7.26 0.90 -12.97
CA GLU A 134 6.76 0.58 -14.30
C GLU A 134 7.32 1.60 -15.30
N VAL A 135 7.61 1.16 -16.52
CA VAL A 135 8.07 2.07 -17.58
C VAL A 135 6.84 2.63 -18.29
N GLU A 136 6.78 3.95 -18.45
CA GLU A 136 5.75 4.61 -19.24
C GLU A 136 5.77 4.06 -20.68
N LYS A 137 4.71 3.33 -21.04
CA LYS A 137 4.47 2.95 -22.43
C LYS A 137 3.91 4.16 -23.15
N GLN A 138 4.73 4.86 -23.91
CA GLN A 138 4.25 5.95 -24.75
C GLN A 138 3.40 5.38 -25.89
N GLN A 139 2.19 5.91 -26.05
CA GLN A 139 1.34 5.57 -27.19
C GLN A 139 2.03 6.02 -28.48
N LEU A 140 2.28 5.07 -29.38
CA LEU A 140 2.82 5.33 -30.70
C LEU A 140 1.69 5.55 -31.71
N PHE A 141 2.00 6.31 -32.75
CA PHE A 141 1.08 6.62 -33.85
C PHE A 141 1.74 6.42 -35.21
N TYR A 142 0.97 5.88 -36.17
CA TYR A 142 1.24 6.03 -37.59
C TYR A 142 0.69 7.37 -38.08
N LEU A 143 1.47 8.06 -38.92
CA LEU A 143 1.06 9.32 -39.55
C LEU A 143 0.51 9.06 -40.95
N LYS A 144 -0.81 9.14 -41.11
CA LYS A 144 -1.50 8.89 -42.38
C LYS A 144 -1.83 10.19 -43.11
N ASN A 145 -1.39 10.31 -44.35
CA ASN A 145 -1.71 11.45 -45.19
C ASN A 145 -3.19 11.37 -45.63
N LYS A 146 -3.96 12.42 -45.34
CA LYS A 146 -5.40 12.44 -45.62
C LYS A 146 -5.75 12.46 -47.11
N LEU A 147 -4.86 12.92 -47.98
CA LEU A 147 -5.09 13.04 -49.43
C LEU A 147 -4.66 11.78 -50.18
N THR A 148 -3.47 11.28 -49.88
CA THR A 148 -2.87 10.15 -50.61
C THR A 148 -3.12 8.81 -49.94
N THR A 149 -3.60 8.81 -48.68
CA THR A 149 -3.77 7.63 -47.81
C THR A 149 -2.47 6.90 -47.45
N SER A 150 -1.31 7.43 -47.87
CA SER A 150 0.01 6.89 -47.56
C SER A 150 0.46 7.26 -46.15
N TYR A 151 1.32 6.44 -45.58
CA TYR A 151 1.96 6.66 -44.28
C TYR A 151 3.28 7.40 -44.44
N LEU A 152 3.61 8.25 -43.47
CA LEU A 152 4.90 8.89 -43.35
C LEU A 152 5.89 7.89 -42.73
N ILE A 153 7.04 7.70 -43.37
CA ILE A 153 8.10 6.80 -42.93
C ILE A 153 9.40 7.60 -42.84
N LEU A 154 10.14 7.47 -41.74
CA LEU A 154 11.45 8.09 -41.58
C LEU A 154 12.55 7.12 -42.00
N ASP A 155 13.39 7.48 -42.95
CA ASP A 155 14.68 6.81 -43.16
C ASP A 155 15.67 7.33 -42.11
N THR A 156 15.93 6.54 -41.08
CA THR A 156 16.84 6.91 -39.97
C THR A 156 18.30 7.06 -40.41
N SER A 157 18.68 6.55 -41.59
CA SER A 157 20.06 6.70 -42.09
C SER A 157 20.30 8.03 -42.78
N THR A 158 19.26 8.60 -43.39
CA THR A 158 19.36 9.84 -44.16
C THR A 158 18.63 11.02 -43.52
N GLY A 159 17.70 10.75 -42.59
CA GLY A 159 16.83 11.75 -41.97
C GLY A 159 15.69 12.22 -42.87
N TYR A 160 15.52 11.65 -44.06
CA TYR A 160 14.43 12.01 -44.98
C TYR A 160 13.15 11.24 -44.66
N PHE A 161 12.03 11.90 -44.91
CA PHE A 161 10.72 11.28 -44.83
C PHE A 161 10.25 10.80 -46.21
N GLU A 162 9.67 9.60 -46.22
CA GLU A 162 9.11 8.93 -47.39
C GLU A 162 7.61 8.66 -47.19
N HIS A 163 6.91 8.40 -48.30
CA HIS A 163 5.49 8.06 -48.31
C HIS A 163 5.26 6.66 -48.83
N TRP A 164 4.79 5.78 -47.95
CA TRP A 164 4.57 4.36 -48.27
C TRP A 164 3.09 4.01 -48.15
N SER A 165 2.62 3.00 -48.89
CA SER A 165 1.25 2.49 -48.77
C SER A 165 1.04 1.56 -47.57
N SER A 166 2.12 1.20 -46.86
CA SER A 166 2.13 0.28 -45.72
C SER A 166 2.92 0.90 -44.57
N THR A 167 2.63 0.45 -43.34
CA THR A 167 3.34 0.79 -42.11
C THR A 167 4.47 -0.19 -41.78
N GLU A 168 4.66 -1.24 -42.57
CA GLU A 168 5.69 -2.27 -42.40
C GLU A 168 7.11 -1.73 -42.70
N ALA A 169 7.62 -0.90 -41.81
CA ALA A 169 8.98 -0.41 -41.84
C ALA A 169 9.91 -1.40 -41.12
N THR A 170 11.04 -1.73 -41.74
CA THR A 170 12.07 -2.60 -41.16
C THR A 170 13.46 -2.03 -41.37
N GLY A 171 14.41 -2.46 -40.53
CA GLY A 171 15.80 -2.05 -40.63
C GLY A 171 15.98 -0.56 -40.33
N ARG A 172 16.39 0.22 -41.33
CA ARG A 172 16.66 1.66 -41.19
C ARG A 172 15.40 2.53 -41.22
N TYR A 173 14.24 1.95 -41.49
CA TYR A 173 12.99 2.70 -41.63
C TYR A 173 12.19 2.65 -40.33
N LYS A 174 11.61 3.79 -39.95
CA LYS A 174 10.74 3.96 -38.79
C LYS A 174 9.38 4.48 -39.24
N SER A 175 8.30 3.77 -38.90
CA SER A 175 6.92 4.13 -39.25
C SER A 175 6.09 4.65 -38.07
N GLU A 176 6.57 4.47 -36.85
CA GLU A 176 5.84 4.72 -35.61
C GLU A 176 6.46 5.91 -34.89
N PHE A 177 5.65 6.84 -34.40
CA PHE A 177 6.12 8.07 -33.78
C PHE A 177 5.42 8.35 -32.46
N THR A 178 6.15 8.92 -31.50
CA THR A 178 5.57 9.41 -30.24
C THR A 178 4.91 10.77 -30.48
N GLN A 179 3.98 11.19 -29.61
CA GLN A 179 3.34 12.51 -29.72
C GLN A 179 4.37 13.65 -29.71
N LEU A 180 5.43 13.53 -28.89
CA LEU A 180 6.52 14.51 -28.84
C LEU A 180 7.26 14.64 -30.17
N GLU A 181 7.55 13.53 -30.83
CA GLU A 181 8.19 13.52 -32.14
C GLU A 181 7.30 14.23 -33.17
N ILE A 182 6.00 13.92 -33.17
CA ILE A 182 5.01 14.51 -34.07
C ILE A 182 4.89 16.03 -33.86
N ASP A 183 4.83 16.47 -32.61
CA ASP A 183 4.75 17.90 -32.25
C ASP A 183 5.99 18.66 -32.71
N SER A 184 7.17 18.02 -32.64
CA SER A 184 8.43 18.61 -33.10
C SER A 184 8.52 18.73 -34.63
N MET A 185 7.86 17.83 -35.36
CA MET A 185 7.89 17.77 -36.82
C MET A 185 6.95 18.77 -37.51
N GLN A 186 6.06 19.46 -36.78
CA GLN A 186 5.06 20.40 -37.34
C GLN A 186 4.25 19.79 -38.50
N THR A 187 3.91 18.51 -38.42
CA THR A 187 3.38 17.74 -39.56
C THR A 187 2.02 18.21 -40.05
N GLY A 188 1.24 18.92 -39.21
CA GLY A 188 0.09 19.80 -39.51
C GLY A 188 -1.13 19.20 -40.22
N SER A 189 -0.96 18.15 -41.02
CA SER A 189 -1.93 17.64 -42.00
C SER A 189 -2.13 16.12 -41.95
N TYR A 190 -1.40 15.41 -41.09
CA TYR A 190 -1.52 13.96 -40.94
C TYR A 190 -2.61 13.59 -39.96
N GLU A 191 -3.29 12.48 -40.26
CA GLU A 191 -4.15 11.77 -39.32
C GLU A 191 -3.29 10.84 -38.46
N LEU A 192 -3.55 10.87 -37.15
CA LEU A 192 -2.89 10.00 -36.18
C LEU A 192 -3.66 8.69 -36.05
N VAL A 193 -3.03 7.59 -36.42
CA VAL A 193 -3.59 6.24 -36.25
C VAL A 193 -2.83 5.57 -35.11
N PRO A 194 -3.49 5.26 -33.97
CA PRO A 194 -2.82 4.58 -32.86
C PRO A 194 -2.24 3.25 -33.30
N VAL A 195 -1.00 2.97 -32.89
CA VAL A 195 -0.42 1.63 -32.98
C VAL A 195 -1.07 0.79 -31.88
N GLU A 196 -1.74 -0.30 -32.26
CA GLU A 196 -2.24 -1.27 -31.29
C GLU A 196 -1.07 -2.15 -30.87
N ASP A 197 -0.78 -2.22 -29.56
CA ASP A 197 0.15 -3.19 -28.99
C ASP A 197 -0.37 -4.59 -29.37
N GLY A 198 0.28 -5.25 -30.32
CA GLY A 198 -0.01 -6.65 -30.64
C GLY A 198 0.24 -7.51 -29.40
N GLU A 199 -0.77 -8.30 -29.00
CA GLU A 199 -0.65 -9.33 -27.96
C GLU A 199 0.45 -10.37 -28.24
#